data_AF-A0A2S7R3P7-F1
#
_entry.id   AF-A0A2S7R3P7-F1
#
_cell.length_a   1.000
_cell.length_b   1.000
_cell.length_c   1.000
_cell.angle_alpha   90.00
_cell.angle_beta   90.00
_cell.angle_gamma   90.00
#
_symmetry.space_group_name_H-M   'P 1'
#
loop_
_entity.id
_entity.type
_entity.pdbx_description
1 polymer ?
#
loop_
_entity_poly.entity_id
_entity_poly.type
_entity_poly.pdbx_seq_one_letter_code
_entity_poly.pdbx_strand_id
1 'polypeptide(L)'
;MVVLSCRQEQEARYSNRSSRVYSESSEEQSLCEDPFPLLCKKTQCIIYIGDGRSTYKYRTRTYATPHKMMNHMESHLKDVPKFQRISCTHPVCQSEGLVLKHLQHFKSHVQAVHGISLRP
;
A
#
# COMPACT_ATOMS: atom_id res chain seq x y z
N MET A 1 -45.26 32.76 -13.76
CA MET A 1 -45.15 33.92 -12.85
C MET A 1 -44.04 33.59 -11.86
N VAL A 2 -43.01 34.44 -11.84
CA VAL A 2 -41.78 34.31 -11.02
C VAL A 2 -42.05 34.86 -9.62
N VAL A 3 -41.17 34.51 -8.66
CA VAL A 3 -40.61 35.31 -7.52
C VAL A 3 -40.56 34.40 -6.28
N LEU A 4 -39.42 33.75 -5.97
CA LEU A 4 -38.26 34.18 -5.14
C LEU A 4 -38.64 34.42 -3.66
N SER A 5 -38.04 33.75 -2.68
CA SER A 5 -36.85 34.21 -1.91
C SER A 5 -36.82 33.43 -0.57
N CYS A 6 -35.76 33.29 0.24
CA CYS A 6 -34.36 33.68 0.20
C CYS A 6 -33.56 32.92 1.28
N ARG A 7 -32.33 32.54 0.91
CA ARG A 7 -31.06 32.39 1.66
C ARG A 7 -31.00 32.48 3.19
N GLN A 8 -30.12 31.65 3.76
CA GLN A 8 -29.04 32.13 4.64
C GLN A 8 -27.73 31.42 4.26
N GLU A 9 -26.72 32.20 3.88
CA GLU A 9 -25.35 31.78 3.60
C GLU A 9 -24.57 31.68 4.92
N GLN A 10 -23.61 30.73 5.04
CA GLN A 10 -22.32 31.10 5.63
C GLN A 10 -21.15 30.29 5.09
N GLU A 11 -20.09 31.04 4.86
CA GLU A 11 -18.88 30.77 4.11
C GLU A 11 -17.92 29.84 4.86
N ALA A 12 -17.23 28.95 4.14
CA ALA A 12 -15.87 28.53 4.49
C ALA A 12 -15.10 28.06 3.25
N ARG A 13 -14.51 29.05 2.57
CA ARG A 13 -13.08 29.12 2.22
C ARG A 13 -12.48 28.01 1.34
N TYR A 14 -11.91 28.51 0.23
CA TYR A 14 -10.75 28.00 -0.53
C TYR A 14 -11.01 27.14 -1.81
N SER A 15 -11.21 27.86 -2.91
CA SER A 15 -10.47 27.81 -4.19
C SER A 15 -9.58 26.59 -4.50
N ASN A 16 -9.99 25.71 -5.42
CA ASN A 16 -9.69 25.81 -6.87
C ASN A 16 -10.22 24.54 -7.57
N ARG A 17 -11.34 24.69 -8.29
CA ARG A 17 -12.00 23.65 -9.08
C ARG A 17 -11.32 23.56 -10.43
N SER A 18 -10.37 22.63 -10.57
CA SER A 18 -9.84 22.23 -11.88
C SER A 18 -10.78 21.20 -12.51
N SER A 19 -11.44 21.65 -13.57
CA SER A 19 -12.32 20.87 -14.43
C SER A 19 -11.57 19.69 -15.05
N ARG A 20 -11.97 18.46 -14.74
CA ARG A 20 -11.71 17.32 -15.64
C ARG A 20 -13.02 16.61 -15.92
N VAL A 21 -13.47 16.88 -17.15
CA VAL A 21 -14.49 16.18 -17.92
C VAL A 21 -14.34 14.67 -17.68
N TYR A 22 -15.37 14.07 -17.10
CA TYR A 22 -15.49 12.62 -16.98
C TYR A 22 -15.98 12.13 -18.33
N SER A 23 -15.05 11.75 -19.21
CA SER A 23 -15.39 10.97 -20.39
C SER A 23 -15.56 9.53 -19.93
N GLU A 24 -16.82 9.11 -19.80
CA GLU A 24 -17.20 7.70 -19.77
C GLU A 24 -16.75 7.06 -21.09
N SER A 25 -15.70 6.26 -21.02
CA SER A 25 -15.35 5.31 -22.08
C SER A 25 -15.60 3.93 -21.50
N SER A 26 -16.75 3.39 -21.87
CA SER A 26 -17.09 1.99 -21.73
C SER A 26 -16.12 1.18 -22.60
N GLU A 27 -15.24 0.41 -21.98
CA GLU A 27 -14.56 -0.70 -22.65
C GLU A 27 -14.67 -1.92 -21.73
N GLU A 28 -15.64 -2.75 -22.07
CA GLU A 28 -15.87 -4.05 -21.49
C GLU A 28 -14.72 -5.01 -21.85
N GLN A 29 -14.20 -5.66 -20.80
CA GLN A 29 -13.66 -7.02 -20.79
C GLN A 29 -12.37 -7.29 -21.59
N SER A 30 -11.26 -7.15 -20.88
CA SER A 30 -10.32 -8.27 -20.78
C SER A 30 -10.13 -8.60 -19.29
N LEU A 31 -10.56 -9.78 -18.84
CA LEU A 31 -10.11 -10.39 -17.59
C LEU A 31 -8.63 -10.78 -17.74
N CYS A 32 -7.77 -9.79 -17.92
CA CYS A 32 -6.35 -9.93 -17.68
C CYS A 32 -6.17 -9.31 -16.31
N GLU A 33 -6.40 -10.10 -15.26
CA GLU A 33 -5.83 -9.78 -13.96
C GLU A 33 -4.33 -9.70 -14.21
N ASP A 34 -3.78 -8.50 -14.44
CA ASP A 34 -2.34 -8.33 -14.42
C ASP A 34 -1.93 -8.69 -12.98
N PRO A 35 -1.39 -9.90 -12.77
CA PRO A 35 -1.42 -10.52 -11.48
C PRO A 35 -0.43 -9.74 -10.65
N PHE A 36 -0.95 -8.99 -9.69
CA PHE A 36 -0.14 -8.21 -8.76
C PHE A 36 1.11 -9.03 -8.39
N PRO A 37 2.34 -8.54 -8.66
CA PRO A 37 3.50 -9.41 -8.67
C PRO A 37 3.69 -10.05 -7.30
N LEU A 38 3.39 -11.35 -7.24
CA LEU A 38 3.48 -12.14 -6.01
C LEU A 38 4.95 -12.29 -5.60
N LEU A 39 5.88 -12.15 -6.54
CA LEU A 39 7.30 -12.18 -6.25
C LEU A 39 7.81 -10.78 -5.88
N CYS A 40 8.32 -10.65 -4.65
CA CYS A 40 8.93 -9.42 -4.18
C CYS A 40 10.36 -9.29 -4.71
N LYS A 41 10.71 -8.14 -5.30
CA LYS A 41 12.10 -7.81 -5.59
C LYS A 41 12.82 -7.39 -4.30
N LYS A 42 14.14 -7.60 -4.23
CA LYS A 42 15.00 -7.14 -3.12
C LYS A 42 15.00 -5.61 -2.92
N THR A 43 14.46 -4.86 -3.86
CA THR A 43 14.32 -3.40 -3.81
C THR A 43 12.89 -2.95 -3.58
N GLN A 44 11.95 -3.83 -3.24
CA GLN A 44 10.57 -3.48 -2.91
C GLN A 44 10.30 -3.67 -1.42
N CYS A 45 9.34 -2.89 -0.91
CA CYS A 45 8.90 -2.99 0.47
C CYS A 45 7.72 -3.98 0.57
N ILE A 46 7.87 -5.03 1.38
CA ILE A 46 6.84 -6.04 1.60
C ILE A 46 5.53 -5.45 2.15
N ILE A 47 5.62 -4.37 2.93
CA ILE A 47 4.48 -3.66 3.50
C ILE A 47 3.66 -2.98 2.41
N TYR A 48 4.31 -2.30 1.46
CA TYR A 48 3.61 -1.66 0.34
C TYR A 48 3.03 -2.68 -0.61
N ILE A 49 3.73 -3.79 -0.85
CA ILE A 49 3.22 -4.86 -1.69
C ILE A 49 1.87 -5.37 -1.16
N GLY A 50 1.75 -5.48 0.16
CA GLY A 50 0.54 -5.91 0.85
C GLY A 50 -0.57 -4.89 1.02
N ASP A 51 -0.34 -3.62 0.69
CA ASP A 51 -1.32 -2.57 0.94
C ASP A 51 -2.40 -2.53 -0.15
N GLY A 52 -3.46 -3.31 0.06
CA GLY A 52 -4.61 -3.37 -0.85
C GLY A 52 -5.37 -2.06 -1.03
N ARG A 53 -5.15 -1.04 -0.18
CA ARG A 53 -5.78 0.29 -0.30
C ARG A 53 -4.98 1.24 -1.18
N SER A 54 -3.74 0.88 -1.52
CA SER A 54 -2.84 1.69 -2.32
C SER A 54 -2.91 1.37 -3.82
N THR A 55 -2.53 2.34 -4.65
CA THR A 55 -2.44 2.15 -6.11
C THR A 55 -1.36 1.13 -6.45
N TYR A 56 -1.53 0.41 -7.57
CA TYR A 56 -0.54 -0.55 -8.08
C TYR A 56 0.87 0.04 -8.12
N LYS A 57 1.01 1.26 -8.66
CA LYS A 57 2.29 1.98 -8.77
C LYS A 57 2.96 2.20 -7.41
N TYR A 58 2.18 2.46 -6.36
CA TYR A 58 2.71 2.64 -5.03
C TYR A 58 3.13 1.30 -4.42
N ARG A 59 2.30 0.27 -4.56
CA ARG A 59 2.55 -1.08 -4.06
C ARG A 59 3.78 -1.73 -4.69
N THR A 60 4.01 -1.49 -5.98
CA THR A 60 5.14 -2.05 -6.75
C THR A 60 6.36 -1.13 -6.80
N ARG A 61 6.34 0.00 -6.08
CA ARG A 61 7.45 0.96 -6.02
C ARG A 61 8.76 0.27 -5.62
N THR A 62 9.81 0.53 -6.40
CA THR A 62 11.16 0.06 -6.12
C THR A 62 12.06 1.19 -5.60
N TYR A 63 12.99 0.84 -4.72
CA TYR A 63 14.11 1.70 -4.33
C TYR A 63 15.29 1.51 -5.29
N ALA A 64 16.17 2.52 -5.38
CA ALA A 64 17.36 2.45 -6.24
C ALA A 64 18.35 1.35 -5.81
N THR A 65 18.41 1.03 -4.52
CA THR A 65 19.29 -0.03 -3.99
C THR A 65 18.59 -0.82 -2.87
N PRO A 66 18.97 -2.09 -2.63
CA PRO A 66 18.46 -2.88 -1.51
C PRO A 66 18.72 -2.21 -0.15
N HIS A 67 19.87 -1.52 0.00
CA HIS A 67 20.19 -0.77 1.21
C HIS A 67 19.19 0.36 1.49
N LYS A 68 18.76 1.11 0.47
CA LYS A 68 17.74 2.15 0.64
C LYS A 68 16.38 1.56 1.00
N MET A 69 16.00 0.43 0.39
CA MET A 69 14.80 -0.31 0.77
C MET A 69 14.89 -0.76 2.23
N MET A 70 16.05 -1.25 2.66
CA MET A 70 16.29 -1.71 4.02
C MET A 70 16.09 -0.61 5.07
N ASN A 71 16.73 0.55 4.86
CA ASN A 71 16.57 1.71 5.74
C ASN A 71 15.10 2.15 5.83
N HIS A 72 14.38 2.08 4.71
CA HIS A 72 12.95 2.35 4.70
C HIS A 72 12.17 1.30 5.50
N MET A 73 12.48 0.02 5.34
CA MET A 73 11.81 -1.05 6.08
C MET A 73 12.01 -0.92 7.59
N GLU A 74 13.20 -0.52 8.03
CA GLU A 74 13.47 -0.24 9.44
C GLU A 74 12.59 0.86 10.01
N SER A 75 12.21 1.87 9.21
CA SER A 75 11.29 2.91 9.67
C SER A 75 9.91 2.37 10.05
N HIS A 76 9.45 1.30 9.39
CA HIS A 76 8.21 0.61 9.76
C HIS A 76 8.37 -0.25 11.02
N LEU A 77 9.57 -0.77 11.26
CA LEU A 77 9.83 -1.74 12.33
C LEU A 77 10.38 -1.10 13.62
N LYS A 78 10.84 0.15 13.57
CA LYS A 78 11.54 0.84 14.65
C LYS A 78 10.74 0.84 15.96
N ASP A 79 9.45 1.12 15.86
CA ASP A 79 8.58 1.28 17.01
C ASP A 79 7.73 0.03 17.29
N VAL A 80 8.00 -1.08 16.57
CA VAL A 80 7.30 -2.34 16.79
C VAL A 80 7.90 -3.07 17.99
N PRO A 81 7.13 -3.35 19.05
CA PRO A 81 7.65 -4.08 20.20
C PRO A 81 8.19 -5.45 19.81
N LYS A 82 9.31 -5.88 20.40
CA LYS A 82 9.97 -7.16 20.05
C LYS A 82 9.03 -8.37 20.13
N PHE A 83 8.14 -8.36 21.11
CA PHE A 83 7.19 -9.43 21.38
C PHE A 83 5.81 -9.24 20.74
N GLN A 84 5.64 -8.17 19.95
CA GLN A 84 4.40 -7.91 19.23
C GLN A 84 4.18 -9.00 18.18
N ARG A 85 2.94 -9.48 18.09
CA ARG A 85 2.51 -10.34 16.98
C ARG A 85 2.39 -9.50 15.72
N ILE A 86 2.98 -9.97 14.63
CA ILE A 86 3.02 -9.26 13.34
C ILE A 86 2.52 -10.21 12.27
N SER A 87 1.55 -9.76 11.47
CA SER A 87 1.14 -10.46 10.25
C SER A 87 2.03 -10.04 9.09
N CYS A 88 2.33 -10.99 8.19
CA CYS A 88 2.94 -10.61 6.94
C CYS A 88 1.89 -9.93 6.07
N THR A 89 2.26 -8.81 5.45
CA THR A 89 1.37 -8.02 4.60
C THR A 89 1.26 -8.60 3.19
N HIS A 90 2.14 -9.51 2.78
CA HIS A 90 2.10 -10.10 1.46
C HIS A 90 0.75 -10.78 1.18
N PRO A 91 0.12 -10.56 0.01
CA PRO A 91 -1.23 -11.08 -0.27
C PRO A 91 -1.38 -12.59 -0.08
N VAL A 92 -0.37 -13.39 -0.42
CA VAL A 92 -0.40 -14.85 -0.22
C VAL A 92 -0.35 -15.16 1.27
N CYS A 93 0.61 -14.59 2.00
CA CYS A 93 0.72 -14.81 3.44
C CYS A 93 -0.52 -14.31 4.22
N GLN A 94 -1.17 -13.25 3.75
CA GLN A 94 -2.43 -12.76 4.30
C GLN A 94 -3.57 -13.75 4.06
N SER A 95 -3.68 -14.31 2.85
CA SER A 95 -4.70 -15.32 2.52
C SER A 95 -4.55 -16.59 3.35
N GLU A 96 -3.33 -16.94 3.76
CA GLU A 96 -3.02 -18.04 4.68
C GLU A 96 -3.25 -17.69 6.16
N GLY A 97 -3.58 -16.44 6.48
CA GLY A 97 -3.77 -15.98 7.86
C GLY A 97 -2.49 -16.04 8.69
N LEU A 98 -1.31 -15.94 8.07
CA LEU A 98 -0.04 -16.11 8.76
C LEU A 98 0.22 -14.99 9.76
N VAL A 99 0.21 -15.34 11.05
CA VAL A 99 0.55 -14.45 12.16
C VAL A 99 1.81 -14.93 12.86
N LEU A 100 2.85 -14.10 12.84
CA LEU A 100 4.15 -14.42 13.41
C LEU A 100 4.22 -13.89 14.86
N LYS A 101 4.83 -14.68 15.75
CA LYS A 101 4.80 -14.39 17.20
C LYS A 101 5.60 -13.13 17.58
N HIS A 102 6.72 -12.88 16.90
CA HIS A 102 7.69 -11.84 17.27
C HIS A 102 8.29 -11.18 16.02
N LEU A 103 8.90 -10.01 16.20
CA LEU A 103 9.59 -9.29 15.13
C LEU A 103 10.69 -10.12 14.46
N GLN A 104 11.44 -10.90 15.24
CA GLN A 104 12.47 -11.77 14.68
C GLN A 104 11.89 -12.84 13.76
N HIS A 105 10.75 -13.44 14.14
CA HIS A 105 10.06 -14.42 13.28
C HIS A 105 9.57 -13.78 11.98
N PHE A 106 9.11 -12.52 12.05
CA PHE A 106 8.80 -11.73 10.86
C PHE A 106 10.02 -11.55 9.95
N LYS A 107 11.16 -11.13 10.49
CA LYS A 107 12.40 -10.96 9.72
C LYS A 107 12.84 -12.28 9.06
N SER A 108 12.83 -13.38 9.82
CA SER A 108 13.18 -14.71 9.31
C SER A 108 12.21 -15.20 8.24
N HIS A 109 10.90 -14.98 8.42
CA HIS A 109 9.89 -15.30 7.41
C HIS A 109 10.12 -14.52 6.11
N VAL A 110 10.34 -13.21 6.21
CA VAL A 110 10.58 -12.36 5.04
C VAL A 110 11.83 -12.79 4.27
N GLN A 111 12.88 -13.23 4.98
CA GLN A 111 14.07 -13.79 4.35
C GLN A 111 13.80 -15.15 3.69
N ALA A 112 13.16 -16.08 4.38
CA ALA A 112 12.98 -17.45 3.91
C ALA A 112 11.94 -17.56 2.77
N VAL A 113 10.84 -16.81 2.87
CA VAL A 113 9.70 -16.90 1.94
C VAL A 113 9.82 -15.87 0.81
N HIS A 114 10.33 -14.67 1.10
CA HIS A 114 10.39 -13.58 0.12
C HIS A 114 11.82 -13.25 -0.36
N GLY A 115 12.85 -13.91 0.18
CA GLY A 115 14.24 -13.69 -0.25
C GLY A 115 14.79 -12.31 0.09
N ILE A 116 14.14 -11.58 1.01
CA ILE A 116 14.52 -10.23 1.44
C ILE A 116 15.20 -10.33 2.81
N SER A 117 16.50 -10.10 2.87
CA SER A 117 17.27 -10.12 4.11
C SER A 117 17.13 -8.81 4.87
N LEU A 118 16.28 -8.76 5.90
CA LEU A 118 16.15 -7.61 6.79
C LEU A 118 17.35 -7.50 7.75
N ARG A 119 17.68 -6.28 8.24
CA ARG A 119 18.72 -6.13 9.27
C ARG A 119 18.32 -6.89 10.54
N PRO A 120 19.28 -7.52 11.25
CA PRO A 120 19.04 -8.23 12.52
C PRO A 120 18.29 -7.40 13.56
#